data_AF-A0A8B7NTQ9-F1
#
_entry.id   AF-A0A8B7NTQ9-F1
#
_cell.length_a   1.000
_cell.length_b   1.000
_cell.length_c   1.000
_cell.angle_alpha   90.00
_cell.angle_beta   90.00
_cell.angle_gamma   90.00
#
_symmetry.space_group_name_H-M   'P 1'
#
loop_
_entity.id
_entity.type
_entity.pdbx_description
1 polymer ?
#
loop_
_entity_poly.entity_id
_entity_poly.type
_entity_poly.pdbx_seq_one_letter_code
_entity_poly.pdbx_strand_id
1 'polypeptide(L)'
;MRYVDEYFDDLSLTSPNVKRRVYVASDDPSVIKDTRSKYPNYEVLGDPDIAKSAAPATRYSDSALKGIIADIHFLSLTDYLVCTFSSQVCRIAYEVMQTMHPDASSAFHSLDDIYYYDGQSSHNQRARFDHVPRSGSNEMALTKGDIIGIAANHWNGYSKGVNKRTRQSALYPSYKAEDVVVTADCPSYEEVRLNSKSDSIPDIANHKRDVLSNSLERENKVT
;
A
#
# COMPACT_ATOMS: atom_id res chain seq x y z
N MET A 1 -8.49 10.97 3.42
CA MET A 1 -9.51 10.63 4.44
C MET A 1 -10.72 9.90 3.88
N ARG A 2 -11.32 10.27 2.74
CA ARG A 2 -12.43 9.49 2.14
C ARG A 2 -12.21 7.97 2.13
N TYR A 3 -11.10 7.48 1.58
CA TYR A 3 -10.80 6.03 1.54
C TYR A 3 -10.52 5.42 2.92
N VAL A 4 -10.15 6.24 3.90
CA VAL A 4 -10.01 5.81 5.30
C VAL A 4 -11.40 5.64 5.93
N ASP A 5 -12.33 6.57 5.65
CA ASP A 5 -13.73 6.44 6.07
C ASP A 5 -14.35 5.17 5.49
N GLU A 6 -14.20 4.95 4.18
CA GLU A 6 -14.71 3.76 3.49
C GLU A 6 -14.17 2.46 4.12
N TYR A 7 -12.86 2.38 4.40
CA TYR A 7 -12.26 1.24 5.08
C TYR A 7 -12.87 0.99 6.48
N PHE A 8 -13.01 2.03 7.30
CA PHE A 8 -13.56 1.87 8.64
C PHE A 8 -15.07 1.60 8.63
N ASP A 9 -15.80 2.11 7.65
CA ASP A 9 -17.21 1.81 7.43
C ASP A 9 -17.38 0.30 7.12
N ASP A 10 -16.58 -0.23 6.20
CA ASP A 10 -16.56 -1.66 5.88
C ASP A 10 -16.15 -2.51 7.10
N LEU A 11 -15.11 -2.10 7.83
CA LEU A 11 -14.65 -2.79 9.03
C LEU A 11 -15.72 -2.81 10.13
N SER A 12 -16.52 -1.75 10.24
CA SER A 12 -17.58 -1.64 11.26
C SER A 12 -18.70 -2.68 11.08
N LEU A 13 -18.88 -3.22 9.86
CA LEU A 13 -19.84 -4.28 9.58
C LEU A 13 -19.49 -5.58 10.32
N THR A 14 -18.21 -5.82 10.59
CA THR A 14 -17.72 -7.01 11.32
C THR A 14 -17.23 -6.68 12.73
N SER A 15 -16.81 -5.43 12.96
CA SER A 15 -16.30 -4.92 14.23
C SER A 15 -16.98 -3.60 14.62
N PRO A 16 -18.24 -3.63 15.10
CA PRO A 16 -19.06 -2.42 15.29
C PRO A 16 -18.48 -1.36 16.24
N ASN A 17 -17.64 -1.78 17.18
CA ASN A 17 -17.03 -0.91 18.20
C ASN A 17 -15.55 -0.57 17.88
N VAL A 18 -15.12 -0.72 16.62
CA VAL A 18 -13.74 -0.42 16.26
C VAL A 18 -13.42 1.06 16.48
N LYS A 19 -12.36 1.33 17.24
CA LYS A 19 -11.85 2.69 17.42
C LYS A 19 -11.10 3.10 16.16
N ARG A 20 -11.54 4.19 15.52
CA ARG A 20 -10.93 4.73 14.30
C ARG A 20 -9.61 5.42 14.62
N ARG A 21 -8.51 4.72 14.40
CA ARG A 21 -7.13 5.19 14.60
C ARG A 21 -6.44 5.37 13.25
N VAL A 22 -5.72 6.48 13.08
CA VAL A 22 -4.93 6.73 11.87
C VAL A 22 -3.51 7.11 12.25
N TYR A 23 -2.53 6.45 11.64
CA TYR A 23 -1.14 6.89 11.68
C TYR A 23 -0.88 7.78 10.46
N VAL A 24 -0.37 8.99 10.70
CA VAL A 24 -0.11 9.97 9.65
C VAL A 24 1.40 10.23 9.57
N ALA A 25 2.00 9.79 8.47
CA ALA A 25 3.37 10.14 8.08
C ALA A 25 3.33 11.18 6.95
N SER A 26 4.12 12.24 7.07
CA SER A 26 4.21 13.31 6.07
C SER A 26 5.52 14.07 6.25
N ASP A 27 6.04 14.67 5.18
CA ASP A 27 7.12 15.65 5.22
C ASP A 27 6.62 17.08 5.51
N ASP A 28 5.30 17.26 5.66
CA ASP A 28 4.67 18.50 6.11
C ASP A 28 4.05 18.31 7.51
N PRO A 29 4.64 18.90 8.57
CA PRO A 29 4.14 18.76 9.93
C PRO A 29 2.75 19.38 10.14
N SER A 30 2.31 20.30 9.27
CA SER A 30 0.99 20.91 9.36
C SER A 30 -0.13 19.89 9.11
N VAL A 31 0.11 18.87 8.29
CA VAL A 31 -0.87 17.84 7.92
C VAL A 31 -1.36 17.06 9.14
N ILE A 32 -0.48 16.74 10.09
CA ILE A 32 -0.84 16.01 11.32
C ILE A 32 -1.80 16.87 12.18
N LYS A 33 -1.47 18.16 12.34
CA LYS A 33 -2.31 19.10 13.09
C LYS A 33 -3.66 19.32 12.40
N ASP A 34 -3.64 19.49 11.08
CA ASP A 34 -4.85 19.68 10.27
C ASP A 34 -5.75 18.45 10.32
N THR A 35 -5.17 17.25 10.30
CA THR A 35 -5.94 16.01 10.39
C THR A 35 -6.65 15.91 11.74
N ARG A 36 -5.97 16.21 12.84
CA ARG A 36 -6.57 16.28 14.19
C ARG A 36 -7.74 17.26 14.26
N SER A 37 -7.62 18.42 13.62
CA SER A 37 -8.63 19.48 13.65
C SER A 37 -9.85 19.15 12.77
N LYS A 38 -9.60 18.70 11.53
CA LYS A 38 -10.65 18.47 10.51
C LYS A 38 -11.39 17.15 10.72
N TYR A 39 -10.77 16.18 11.39
CA TYR A 39 -11.31 14.82 11.56
C TYR A 39 -11.31 14.41 13.05
N PRO A 40 -12.08 15.10 13.91
CA PRO A 40 -12.06 14.88 15.37
C PRO A 40 -12.63 13.52 15.79
N ASN A 41 -13.30 12.81 14.89
CA ASN A 41 -13.78 11.44 15.08
C ASN A 41 -12.68 10.37 14.99
N TYR A 42 -11.46 10.76 14.61
CA TYR A 42 -10.29 9.90 14.53
C TYR A 42 -9.31 10.15 15.67
N GLU A 43 -8.73 9.09 16.20
CA GLU A 43 -7.51 9.18 17.00
C GLU A 43 -6.30 9.23 16.05
N VAL A 44 -5.67 10.40 15.98
CA VAL A 44 -4.56 10.67 15.05
C VAL A 44 -3.20 10.48 15.74
N LEU A 45 -2.51 9.43 15.33
CA LEU A 45 -1.13 9.12 15.68
C LEU A 45 -0.19 9.72 14.63
N GLY A 46 0.99 10.14 15.06
CA GLY A 46 2.01 10.76 14.19
C GLY A 46 2.83 11.78 14.96
N ASP A 47 4.12 11.87 14.60
CA ASP A 47 5.09 12.73 15.25
C ASP A 47 5.41 13.96 14.38
N PRO A 48 4.96 15.17 14.76
CA PRO A 48 5.27 16.39 14.02
C PRO A 48 6.77 16.72 13.94
N ASP A 49 7.59 16.25 14.89
CA ASP A 49 9.02 16.49 14.87
C ASP A 49 9.72 15.60 13.84
N ILE A 50 9.25 14.35 13.67
CA ILE A 50 9.67 13.48 12.56
C ILE A 50 9.30 14.14 11.22
N ALA A 51 8.07 14.59 11.07
CA ALA A 51 7.61 15.27 9.85
C ALA A 51 8.45 16.51 9.51
N LYS A 52 8.76 17.33 10.53
CA LYS A 52 9.63 18.50 10.38
C LYS A 52 11.04 18.10 9.95
N SER A 53 11.59 17.00 10.47
CA SER A 53 12.92 16.52 10.12
C SER A 53 13.02 16.02 8.67
N ALA A 54 11.92 15.55 8.09
CA ALA A 54 11.82 15.06 6.72
C ALA A 54 11.80 16.18 5.65
N ALA A 55 11.70 17.45 6.06
CA ALA A 55 11.75 18.59 5.15
C ALA A 55 13.07 18.65 4.36
N PRO A 56 13.09 19.20 3.12
CA PRO A 56 14.27 19.22 2.26
C PRO A 56 15.54 19.78 2.91
N ALA A 57 15.41 20.72 3.84
CA ALA A 57 16.53 21.35 4.54
C ALA A 57 17.23 20.43 5.56
N THR A 58 16.53 19.44 6.12
CA THR A 58 17.00 18.62 7.26
C THR A 58 17.01 17.12 6.99
N ARG A 59 16.48 16.70 5.83
CA ARG A 59 16.24 15.29 5.48
C ARG A 59 17.48 14.40 5.40
N TYR A 60 18.68 14.97 5.33
CA TYR A 60 19.96 14.24 5.25
C TYR A 60 20.70 14.26 6.59
N SER A 61 20.00 13.88 7.67
CA SER A 61 20.53 13.79 9.02
C SER A 61 20.20 12.44 9.65
N ASP A 62 20.98 12.00 10.64
CA ASP A 62 20.72 10.76 11.38
C ASP A 62 19.34 10.75 12.05
N SER A 63 18.89 11.92 12.52
CA SER A 63 17.54 12.07 13.09
C SER A 63 16.46 11.86 12.05
N ALA A 64 16.63 12.42 10.84
CA ALA A 64 15.69 12.22 9.75
C ALA A 64 15.67 10.76 9.28
N LEU A 65 16.83 10.10 9.24
CA LEU A 65 16.93 8.67 8.93
C LEU A 65 16.17 7.80 9.94
N LYS A 66 16.36 8.07 11.24
CA LYS A 66 15.60 7.36 12.30
C LYS A 66 14.10 7.63 12.19
N GLY A 67 13.73 8.87 11.90
CA GLY A 67 12.35 9.29 11.69
C GLY A 67 11.67 8.53 10.55
N ILE A 68 12.30 8.48 9.37
CA ILE A 68 11.70 7.78 8.22
C ILE A 68 11.64 6.27 8.41
N ILE A 69 12.60 5.66 9.11
CA ILE A 69 12.54 4.25 9.48
C ILE A 69 11.35 3.98 10.41
N ALA A 70 11.13 4.84 11.40
CA ALA A 70 9.99 4.74 12.30
C ALA A 70 8.65 4.91 11.55
N ASP A 71 8.55 5.88 10.65
CA ASP A 71 7.37 6.08 9.82
C ASP A 71 7.06 4.85 8.96
N ILE A 72 8.06 4.32 8.24
CA ILE A 72 7.88 3.10 7.42
C ILE A 72 7.43 1.93 8.29
N HIS A 73 8.01 1.76 9.47
CA HIS A 73 7.65 0.70 10.40
C HIS A 73 6.20 0.83 10.88
N PHE A 74 5.77 2.01 11.31
CA PHE A 74 4.39 2.19 11.77
C PHE A 74 3.39 2.11 10.64
N LEU A 75 3.72 2.61 9.44
CA LEU A 75 2.90 2.44 8.24
C LEU A 75 2.73 0.96 7.87
N SER A 76 3.79 0.15 7.94
CA SER A 76 3.72 -1.28 7.59
C SER A 76 2.94 -2.13 8.61
N LEU A 77 2.78 -1.63 9.84
CA LEU A 77 1.98 -2.26 10.89
C LEU A 77 0.48 -1.92 10.82
N THR A 78 0.10 -0.95 9.99
CA THR A 78 -1.32 -0.59 9.81
C THR A 78 -2.11 -1.74 9.19
N ASP A 79 -3.41 -1.77 9.44
CA ASP A 79 -4.30 -2.78 8.85
C ASP A 79 -4.72 -2.43 7.40
N TYR A 80 -4.49 -1.18 6.98
CA TYR A 80 -4.78 -0.68 5.64
C TYR A 80 -3.99 0.60 5.34
N LEU A 81 -3.42 0.70 4.14
CA LEU A 81 -2.57 1.82 3.73
C LEU A 81 -3.27 2.73 2.72
N VAL A 82 -3.40 4.03 3.01
CA VAL A 82 -3.90 5.02 2.04
C VAL A 82 -2.78 6.02 1.74
N CYS A 83 -2.29 6.03 0.50
CA CYS A 83 -1.11 6.82 0.14
C CYS A 83 -1.01 7.11 -1.36
N THR A 84 0.13 7.61 -1.81
CA THR A 84 0.55 7.64 -3.22
C THR A 84 1.64 6.60 -3.46
N PHE A 85 1.45 5.68 -4.41
CA PHE A 85 2.47 4.73 -4.80
C PHE A 85 3.55 5.30 -5.70
N SER A 86 3.44 6.56 -6.14
CA SER A 86 4.59 7.31 -6.65
C SER A 86 5.68 7.51 -5.58
N SER A 87 5.32 7.46 -4.28
CA SER A 87 6.26 7.56 -3.16
C SER A 87 6.90 6.22 -2.81
N GLN A 88 8.24 6.15 -2.90
CA GLN A 88 9.02 4.98 -2.45
C GLN A 88 8.77 4.64 -0.98
N VAL A 89 8.55 5.64 -0.12
CA VAL A 89 8.25 5.42 1.31
C VAL A 89 6.99 4.57 1.47
N CYS A 90 5.95 4.86 0.68
CA CYS A 90 4.72 4.08 0.75
C CYS A 90 4.92 2.67 0.20
N ARG A 91 5.64 2.51 -0.93
CA ARG A 91 5.90 1.20 -1.52
C ARG A 91 6.70 0.30 -0.57
N ILE A 92 7.73 0.83 0.10
CA ILE A 92 8.50 0.08 1.10
C ILE A 92 7.61 -0.33 2.29
N ALA A 93 6.77 0.58 2.81
CA ALA A 93 5.85 0.24 3.88
C ALA A 93 4.87 -0.88 3.47
N TYR A 94 4.36 -0.82 2.24
CA TYR A 94 3.50 -1.83 1.66
C TYR A 94 4.22 -3.18 1.44
N GLU A 95 5.47 -3.17 0.99
CA GLU A 95 6.31 -4.37 0.84
C GLU A 95 6.56 -5.04 2.20
N VAL A 96 6.93 -4.26 3.22
CA VAL A 96 7.14 -4.77 4.59
C VAL A 96 5.84 -5.33 5.17
N MET A 97 4.70 -4.68 4.91
CA MET A 97 3.37 -5.16 5.33
C MET A 97 3.08 -6.59 4.85
N GLN A 98 3.56 -6.97 3.65
CA GLN A 98 3.37 -8.34 3.13
C GLN A 98 4.04 -9.42 3.99
N THR A 99 5.06 -9.06 4.79
CA THR A 99 5.75 -10.01 5.67
C THR A 99 5.02 -10.20 7.01
N MET A 100 4.02 -9.36 7.30
CA MET A 100 3.28 -9.32 8.56
C MET A 100 1.90 -9.98 8.48
N HIS A 101 1.49 -10.42 7.28
CA HIS A 101 0.19 -11.00 7.00
C HIS A 101 0.33 -12.16 6.01
N PRO A 102 -0.56 -13.17 6.03
CA PRO A 102 -0.56 -14.22 5.01
C PRO A 102 -0.77 -13.68 3.59
N ASP A 103 -1.64 -12.67 3.44
CA ASP A 103 -1.88 -11.93 2.21
C ASP A 103 -2.41 -10.54 2.57
N ALA A 104 -1.60 -9.50 2.32
CA ALA A 104 -1.98 -8.09 2.46
C ALA A 104 -1.93 -7.37 1.10
N SER A 105 -2.02 -8.11 -0.01
CA SER A 105 -1.87 -7.56 -1.35
C SER A 105 -2.99 -6.58 -1.72
N SER A 106 -4.16 -6.68 -1.08
CA SER A 106 -5.29 -5.76 -1.25
C SER A 106 -5.41 -4.73 -0.12
N ALA A 107 -4.48 -4.71 0.85
CA ALA A 107 -4.57 -3.87 2.05
C ALA A 107 -4.07 -2.43 1.79
N PHE A 108 -4.43 -1.86 0.64
CA PHE A 108 -4.06 -0.50 0.29
C PHE A 108 -5.08 0.18 -0.61
N HIS A 109 -5.04 1.52 -0.62
CA HIS A 109 -5.60 2.37 -1.66
C HIS A 109 -4.58 3.43 -2.07
N SER A 110 -4.11 3.37 -3.32
CA SER A 110 -3.22 4.38 -3.89
C SER A 110 -4.03 5.50 -4.55
N LEU A 111 -3.62 6.75 -4.36
CA LEU A 111 -4.26 7.91 -4.97
C LEU A 111 -3.78 8.18 -6.41
N ASP A 112 -2.70 7.54 -6.82
CA ASP A 112 -2.09 7.73 -8.14
C ASP A 112 -1.73 6.38 -8.79
N ASP A 113 -0.49 5.94 -8.66
CA ASP A 113 0.06 4.81 -9.38
C ASP A 113 -0.46 3.48 -8.85
N ILE A 114 -0.44 2.46 -9.70
CA ILE A 114 -0.46 1.06 -9.25
C ILE A 114 0.89 0.72 -8.61
N TYR A 115 0.99 -0.41 -7.90
CA TYR A 115 2.28 -0.84 -7.38
C TYR A 115 3.27 -1.08 -8.53
N TYR A 116 4.51 -0.62 -8.36
CA TYR A 116 5.60 -0.87 -9.29
C TYR A 116 6.96 -0.86 -8.56
N TYR A 117 7.94 -1.51 -9.16
CA TYR A 117 9.34 -1.48 -8.74
C TYR A 117 10.18 -0.80 -9.83
N ASP A 118 10.97 0.20 -9.47
CA ASP A 118 11.78 0.94 -10.44
C ASP A 118 12.79 0.03 -11.13
N GLY A 119 12.78 0.03 -12.47
CA GLY A 119 13.61 -0.87 -13.27
C GLY A 119 12.99 -2.26 -13.53
N GLN A 120 11.73 -2.49 -13.15
CA GLN A 120 11.04 -3.74 -13.46
C GLN A 120 10.89 -4.00 -14.97
N SER A 121 10.71 -5.28 -15.31
CA SER A 121 10.22 -5.67 -16.63
C SER A 121 8.78 -5.17 -16.87
N SER A 122 8.32 -5.17 -18.13
CA SER A 122 6.98 -4.70 -18.47
C SER A 122 5.89 -5.40 -17.65
N HIS A 123 5.12 -4.62 -16.89
CA HIS A 123 3.89 -5.08 -16.24
C HIS A 123 2.84 -5.38 -17.31
N ASN A 124 2.53 -6.66 -17.51
CA ASN A 124 1.58 -7.09 -18.52
C ASN A 124 0.31 -7.63 -17.88
N GLN A 125 -0.80 -7.31 -18.52
CA GLN A 125 -2.09 -7.94 -18.28
C GLN A 125 -2.55 -8.70 -19.52
N ARG A 126 -3.45 -9.66 -19.33
CA ARG A 126 -4.12 -10.39 -20.39
C ARG A 126 -5.61 -10.05 -20.40
N ALA A 127 -6.14 -9.70 -21.56
CA ALA A 127 -7.58 -9.49 -21.72
C ALA A 127 -8.35 -10.81 -21.50
N ARG A 128 -9.28 -10.83 -20.55
CA ARG A 128 -10.20 -11.95 -20.28
C ARG A 128 -11.46 -11.89 -21.12
N PHE A 129 -11.87 -10.69 -21.51
CA PHE A 129 -13.10 -10.43 -22.25
C PHE A 129 -12.85 -9.47 -23.40
N ASP A 130 -13.64 -9.61 -24.46
CA ASP A 130 -13.65 -8.66 -25.56
C ASP A 130 -14.18 -7.30 -25.08
N HIS A 131 -13.74 -6.24 -25.75
CA HIS A 131 -14.23 -4.90 -25.55
C HIS A 131 -14.32 -4.16 -26.87
N VAL A 132 -15.52 -3.68 -27.17
CA VAL A 132 -15.76 -2.71 -28.24
C VAL A 132 -15.75 -1.31 -27.61
N PRO A 133 -14.89 -0.38 -28.07
CA PRO A 133 -14.87 1.00 -27.61
C PRO A 133 -16.21 1.68 -27.82
N ARG A 134 -16.66 2.47 -26.85
CA ARG A 134 -17.85 3.30 -27.03
C ARG A 134 -17.58 4.42 -28.04
N SER A 135 -18.58 4.77 -28.85
CA SER A 135 -18.45 5.86 -29.84
C SER A 135 -18.07 7.17 -29.15
N GLY A 136 -17.05 7.86 -29.66
CA GLY A 136 -16.52 9.11 -29.10
C GLY A 136 -15.70 8.96 -27.81
N SER A 137 -15.43 7.73 -27.34
CA SER A 137 -14.59 7.49 -26.17
C SER A 137 -13.11 7.32 -26.53
N ASN A 138 -12.23 7.53 -25.55
CA ASN A 138 -10.80 7.20 -25.66
C ASN A 138 -10.52 5.78 -25.15
N GLU A 139 -11.30 4.80 -25.62
CA GLU A 139 -11.17 3.39 -25.25
C GLU A 139 -10.47 2.61 -26.39
N MET A 140 -9.69 1.59 -26.04
CA MET A 140 -9.11 0.67 -27.02
C MET A 140 -9.94 -0.60 -27.15
N ALA A 141 -9.98 -1.16 -28.35
CA ALA A 141 -10.59 -2.47 -28.55
C ALA A 141 -9.72 -3.55 -27.89
N LEU A 142 -10.39 -4.49 -27.21
CA LEU A 142 -9.75 -5.69 -26.68
C LEU A 142 -10.35 -6.92 -27.34
N THR A 143 -9.48 -7.86 -27.68
CA THR A 143 -9.85 -9.25 -27.97
C THR A 143 -9.33 -10.13 -26.84
N LYS A 144 -10.14 -11.10 -26.39
CA LYS A 144 -9.74 -12.06 -25.37
C LYS A 144 -8.39 -12.70 -25.74
N GLY A 145 -7.45 -12.69 -24.80
CA GLY A 145 -6.08 -13.15 -24.98
C GLY A 145 -5.07 -12.06 -25.34
N ASP A 146 -5.51 -10.85 -25.72
CA ASP A 146 -4.61 -9.72 -25.99
C ASP A 146 -3.74 -9.42 -24.77
N ILE A 147 -2.46 -9.15 -25.02
CA ILE A 147 -1.52 -8.69 -23.99
C ILE A 147 -1.53 -7.16 -23.95
N ILE A 148 -1.71 -6.62 -22.75
CA ILE A 148 -1.80 -5.19 -22.48
C ILE A 148 -0.62 -4.82 -21.58
N GLY A 149 0.24 -3.91 -22.03
CA GLY A 149 1.19 -3.27 -21.10
C GLY A 149 0.43 -2.23 -20.29
N ILE A 150 0.11 -2.53 -19.02
CA ILE A 150 -0.60 -1.60 -18.16
C ILE A 150 0.34 -0.44 -17.80
N ALA A 151 -0.20 0.78 -17.83
CA ALA A 151 0.51 1.98 -17.41
C ALA A 151 -0.02 2.49 -16.07
N ALA A 152 -1.35 2.51 -15.89
CA ALA A 152 -1.98 2.98 -14.65
C ALA A 152 -3.41 2.45 -14.52
N ASN A 153 -3.92 2.46 -13.29
CA ASN A 153 -5.34 2.34 -12.98
C ASN A 153 -5.85 3.75 -12.61
N HIS A 154 -6.99 4.18 -13.16
CA HIS A 154 -7.57 5.49 -12.86
C HIS A 154 -8.51 5.47 -11.65
N TRP A 155 -8.65 4.32 -10.99
CA TRP A 155 -9.49 4.11 -9.80
C TRP A 155 -10.96 4.47 -10.01
N ASN A 156 -11.43 4.41 -11.27
CA ASN A 156 -12.80 4.75 -11.68
C ASN A 156 -13.44 3.65 -12.55
N GLY A 157 -12.89 2.43 -12.49
CA GLY A 157 -13.30 1.28 -13.30
C GLY A 157 -12.56 1.14 -14.64
N TYR A 158 -11.71 2.11 -15.00
CA TYR A 158 -10.86 2.06 -16.19
C TYR A 158 -9.37 2.11 -15.85
N SER A 159 -8.60 1.39 -16.66
CA SER A 159 -7.14 1.43 -16.67
C SER A 159 -6.65 2.00 -18.00
N LYS A 160 -5.43 2.53 -18.01
CA LYS A 160 -4.74 2.96 -19.23
C LYS A 160 -3.60 1.98 -19.53
N GLY A 161 -3.42 1.66 -20.81
CA GLY A 161 -2.35 0.78 -21.23
C GLY A 161 -2.19 0.75 -22.74
N VAL A 162 -1.27 -0.10 -23.20
CA VAL A 162 -1.00 -0.33 -24.61
C VAL A 162 -1.36 -1.77 -24.96
N ASN A 163 -2.34 -1.96 -25.84
CA ASN A 163 -2.61 -3.27 -26.42
C ASN A 163 -1.45 -3.63 -27.36
N LYS A 164 -0.69 -4.68 -27.04
CA LYS A 164 0.52 -5.04 -27.78
C LYS A 164 0.24 -5.54 -29.20
N ARG A 165 -0.97 -6.07 -29.48
CA ARG A 165 -1.39 -6.52 -30.81
C ARG A 165 -1.69 -5.34 -31.73
N THR A 166 -2.48 -4.38 -31.25
CA THR A 166 -2.92 -3.24 -32.06
C THR A 166 -1.98 -2.03 -31.98
N ARG A 167 -1.08 -2.02 -30.98
CA ARG A 167 -0.21 -0.88 -30.61
C ARG A 167 -0.98 0.38 -30.18
N GLN A 168 -2.28 0.27 -29.97
CA GLN A 168 -3.11 1.36 -29.51
C GLN A 168 -2.87 1.61 -28.01
N SER A 169 -2.67 2.88 -27.64
CA SER A 169 -2.62 3.33 -26.25
C SER A 169 -3.90 4.07 -25.92
N ALA A 170 -4.75 3.50 -25.06
CA ALA A 170 -6.01 4.10 -24.66
C ALA A 170 -6.54 3.47 -23.36
N LEU A 171 -7.77 3.82 -22.97
CA LEU A 171 -8.44 3.26 -21.81
C LEU A 171 -9.05 1.89 -22.10
N TYR A 172 -9.22 1.09 -21.06
CA TYR A 172 -10.02 -0.14 -21.09
C TYR A 172 -10.62 -0.39 -19.71
N PRO A 173 -11.78 -1.07 -19.60
CA PRO A 173 -12.37 -1.42 -18.32
C PRO A 173 -11.46 -2.37 -17.54
N SER A 174 -11.05 -2.00 -16.32
CA SER A 174 -10.02 -2.71 -15.56
C SER A 174 -10.40 -4.17 -15.27
N TYR A 175 -11.68 -4.45 -15.02
CA TYR A 175 -12.17 -5.81 -14.72
C TYR A 175 -12.02 -6.80 -15.89
N LYS A 176 -11.79 -6.29 -17.12
CA LYS A 176 -11.63 -7.10 -18.33
C LYS A 176 -10.23 -7.64 -18.56
N ALA A 177 -9.29 -7.31 -17.69
CA ALA A 177 -7.93 -7.84 -17.75
C ALA A 177 -7.55 -8.51 -16.43
N GLU A 178 -6.54 -9.36 -16.49
CA GLU A 178 -5.89 -9.99 -15.33
C GLU A 178 -4.37 -9.87 -15.47
N ASP A 179 -3.65 -9.79 -14.35
CA ASP A 179 -2.19 -9.72 -14.36
C ASP A 179 -1.57 -11.01 -14.91
N VAL A 180 -0.53 -10.85 -15.72
CA VAL A 180 0.29 -11.96 -16.20
C VAL A 180 1.47 -12.14 -15.24
N VAL A 181 1.42 -13.20 -14.45
CA VAL A 181 2.54 -13.59 -13.57
C VAL A 181 3.70 -14.09 -14.43
N VAL A 182 4.87 -13.48 -14.25
CA VAL A 182 6.11 -13.86 -14.94
C VAL A 182 6.97 -14.68 -13.98
N THR A 183 7.43 -15.84 -14.42
CA THR A 183 8.35 -16.71 -13.66
C THR A 183 9.77 -16.53 -14.18
N ALA A 184 10.74 -16.71 -13.29
CA ALA A 184 12.16 -16.79 -13.64
C ALA A 184 12.78 -17.98 -12.91
N ASP A 185 13.76 -18.62 -13.54
CA ASP A 185 14.51 -19.71 -12.92
C ASP A 185 15.49 -19.11 -11.90
N CYS A 186 15.22 -19.34 -10.62
CA CYS A 186 16.10 -18.97 -9.52
C CYS A 186 16.73 -20.23 -8.90
N PRO A 187 17.95 -20.14 -8.33
CA PRO A 187 18.54 -21.25 -7.60
C PRO A 187 17.62 -21.72 -6.46
N SER A 188 17.44 -23.04 -6.31
CA SER A 188 16.59 -23.64 -5.27
C SER A 188 17.28 -23.75 -3.90
N TYR A 189 18.61 -23.60 -3.85
CA TYR A 189 19.42 -23.73 -2.64
C TYR A 189 19.14 -25.02 -1.84
N GLU A 190 19.04 -26.17 -2.54
CA GLU A 190 18.72 -27.49 -1.95
C GLU A 190 19.66 -27.91 -0.82
N GLU A 191 20.88 -27.37 -0.79
CA GLU A 191 21.85 -27.58 0.29
C GLU A 191 21.42 -26.96 1.62
N VAL A 192 20.49 -26.01 1.63
CA VAL A 192 20.00 -25.33 2.83
C VAL A 192 18.95 -26.19 3.54
N ARG A 193 19.30 -26.73 4.71
CA ARG A 193 18.38 -27.51 5.54
C ARG A 193 17.42 -26.60 6.29
N LEU A 194 16.12 -26.68 5.99
CA LEU A 194 15.07 -26.05 6.79
C LEU A 194 14.88 -26.84 8.09
N ASN A 195 15.23 -26.26 9.24
CA ASN A 195 14.98 -26.90 10.54
C ASN A 195 13.47 -26.92 10.84
N SER A 196 12.88 -28.12 10.89
CA SER A 196 11.44 -28.36 11.04
C SER A 196 10.89 -28.20 12.47
N LYS A 197 11.61 -27.50 13.36
CA LYS A 197 11.18 -27.28 14.75
C LYS A 197 11.06 -25.80 15.07
N SER A 198 9.82 -25.32 15.07
CA SER A 198 9.33 -24.17 15.83
C SER A 198 10.14 -22.88 15.74
N ASP A 199 10.11 -22.24 14.57
CA ASP A 199 9.59 -20.88 14.56
C ASP A 199 8.08 -21.02 14.41
N SER A 200 7.39 -21.25 15.53
CA SER A 200 5.99 -20.83 15.57
C SER A 200 6.05 -19.36 15.20
N ILE A 201 5.61 -19.00 13.98
CA ILE A 201 5.34 -17.61 13.62
C ILE A 201 4.51 -17.11 14.80
N PRO A 202 5.05 -16.22 15.65
CA PRO A 202 4.31 -15.77 16.81
C PRO A 202 3.03 -15.21 16.23
N ASP A 203 1.90 -15.77 16.68
CA ASP A 203 0.57 -15.38 16.25
C ASP A 203 0.54 -13.84 16.25
N ILE A 204 0.58 -13.23 15.06
CA ILE A 204 0.95 -11.80 14.90
C ILE A 204 -0.09 -10.92 15.64
N ALA A 205 -1.29 -11.48 15.84
CA ALA A 205 -2.34 -10.92 16.67
C ALA A 205 -1.94 -10.75 18.16
N ASN A 206 -1.16 -11.69 18.72
CA ASN A 206 -0.65 -11.58 20.10
C ASN A 206 0.59 -10.66 20.18
N HIS A 207 1.45 -10.65 19.15
CA HIS A 207 2.58 -9.73 19.14
C HIS A 207 2.15 -8.25 19.02
N LYS A 208 1.09 -7.95 18.24
CA LYS A 208 0.46 -6.61 18.19
C LYS A 208 -0.05 -6.17 19.58
N ARG A 209 -0.58 -7.09 20.39
CA ARG A 209 -1.06 -6.77 21.76
C ARG A 209 0.08 -6.49 22.73
N ASP A 210 1.14 -7.29 22.68
CA ASP A 210 2.28 -7.16 23.60
C ASP A 210 3.15 -5.94 23.34
N VAL A 211 3.30 -5.51 22.08
CA VAL A 211 4.07 -4.29 21.77
C VAL A 211 3.32 -3.03 22.20
N LEU A 212 1.99 -3.00 21.98
CA LEU A 212 1.14 -1.87 22.40
C LEU A 212 0.98 -1.78 23.92
N SER A 213 0.83 -2.91 24.62
CA SER A 213 0.72 -2.93 26.10
C SER A 213 2.02 -2.47 26.77
N ASN A 214 3.17 -2.93 26.27
CA ASN A 214 4.48 -2.53 26.81
C ASN A 214 4.84 -1.06 26.55
N SER A 215 4.27 -0.45 25.51
CA SER A 215 4.43 0.99 25.24
C SER A 215 3.57 1.84 26.18
N LEU A 216 2.31 1.44 26.42
CA LEU A 216 1.40 2.08 27.37
C LEU A 216 1.85 1.96 28.84
N GLU A 217 2.50 0.85 29.22
CA GLU A 217 3.06 0.69 30.57
C GLU A 217 4.30 1.56 30.82
N ARG A 218 5.06 1.90 29.77
CA ARG A 218 6.22 2.79 29.87
C ARG A 218 5.81 4.26 29.99
N GLU A 219 4.71 4.67 29.34
CA GLU A 219 4.18 6.04 29.47
C GLU A 219 3.57 6.29 30.87
N ASN A 220 2.91 5.29 31.48
CA ASN A 220 2.32 5.43 32.82
C ASN A 220 3.32 5.34 33.99
N LYS A 221 4.61 5.06 33.73
CA LYS A 221 5.67 5.05 34.75
C LYS A 221 6.47 6.35 34.84
N VAL A 222 6.13 7.35 34.01
CA VAL A 222 6.83 8.65 33.95
C VAL A 222 5.98 9.81 34.49
N THR A 223 4.90 9.50 35.21
CA THR A 223 4.13 10.44 36.05
C THR A 223 4.18 9.99 37.51
#